data_AF-A0A240UIE4-F1
#
_entry.id   AF-A0A240UIE4-F1
#
_cell.length_a   1.000
_cell.length_b   1.000
_cell.length_c   1.000
_cell.angle_alpha   90.00
_cell.angle_beta   90.00
_cell.angle_gamma   90.00
#
_symmetry.space_group_name_H-M   'P 1'
#
loop_
_entity.id
_entity.type
_entity.pdbx_description
1 polymer ?
#
loop_
_entity_poly.entity_id
_entity_poly.type
_entity_poly.pdbx_seq_one_letter_code
_entity_poly.pdbx_strand_id
1 'polypeptide(L)'
;MRFLDQHADMAVIPKFPSAEEMFKLINDVADVDQKRFSVLFGSEASAAYRWLKVGSRQTPAVTRLMHYLQEALVQQPPRKRGQLLESWRNTVAQEASARGVEDIFKTGQWNPKTKAAKAPRAKKAASPKVPKAGTGDAA
;
A
#
# COMPACT_ATOMS: atom_id res chain seq x y z
N MET A 1 -2.01 -1.42 -37.59
CA MET A 1 -1.87 -0.31 -36.62
C MET A 1 -3.23 -0.05 -35.99
N ARG A 2 -3.32 0.23 -34.67
CA ARG A 2 -4.60 0.58 -34.04
C ARG A 2 -4.80 2.11 -34.11
N PHE A 3 -6.04 2.54 -34.28
CA PHE A 3 -6.44 3.96 -34.36
C PHE A 3 -5.94 4.80 -33.17
N LEU A 4 -5.98 4.23 -31.95
CA LEU A 4 -5.49 4.88 -30.74
C LEU A 4 -3.97 5.04 -30.68
N ASP A 5 -3.20 4.25 -31.45
CA ASP A 5 -1.75 4.39 -31.52
C ASP A 5 -1.36 5.62 -32.38
N GLN A 6 -2.25 6.07 -33.27
CA GLN A 6 -2.07 7.23 -34.16
C GLN A 6 -2.62 8.53 -33.55
N HIS A 7 -3.56 8.40 -32.61
CA HIS A 7 -4.22 9.52 -31.93
C HIS A 7 -4.19 9.33 -30.41
N ALA A 8 -2.97 9.28 -29.86
CA ALA A 8 -2.75 9.08 -28.42
C ALA A 8 -3.27 10.24 -27.57
N ASP A 9 -3.47 11.42 -28.17
CA ASP A 9 -4.12 12.60 -27.61
C ASP A 9 -5.64 12.43 -27.43
N MET A 10 -6.27 11.60 -28.25
CA MET A 10 -7.69 11.21 -28.11
C MET A 10 -7.91 10.03 -27.18
N ALA A 11 -6.85 9.49 -26.56
CA ALA A 11 -6.97 8.42 -25.59
C ALA A 11 -7.71 8.92 -24.35
N VAL A 12 -8.99 8.57 -24.24
CA VAL A 12 -9.88 8.86 -23.08
C VAL A 12 -9.47 8.07 -21.83
N ILE A 13 -8.37 7.30 -21.89
CA ILE A 13 -7.92 6.46 -20.78
C ILE A 13 -7.28 7.37 -19.72
N PRO A 14 -7.84 7.43 -18.50
CA PRO A 14 -7.24 8.23 -17.44
C PRO A 14 -5.80 7.78 -17.18
N LYS A 15 -4.89 8.74 -17.09
CA LYS A 15 -3.53 8.48 -16.63
C LYS A 15 -3.58 8.37 -15.11
N PHE A 16 -3.39 7.15 -14.62
CA PHE A 16 -3.36 6.88 -13.18
C PHE A 16 -2.00 7.24 -12.59
N PRO A 17 -1.94 7.86 -11.40
CA PRO A 17 -0.67 8.07 -10.72
C PRO A 17 -0.05 6.74 -10.30
N SER A 18 1.27 6.72 -10.33
CA SER A 18 2.05 5.75 -9.56
C SER A 18 1.91 6.03 -8.06
N ALA A 19 2.18 5.01 -7.24
CA ALA A 19 2.18 5.18 -5.80
C ALA A 19 3.28 6.15 -5.32
N GLU A 20 4.40 6.26 -6.04
CA GLU A 20 5.47 7.20 -5.72
C GLU A 20 5.05 8.65 -5.98
N GLU A 21 4.44 8.92 -7.12
CA GLU A 21 3.87 10.25 -7.43
C GLU A 21 2.80 10.65 -6.40
N MET A 22 1.91 9.71 -6.05
CA MET A 22 0.88 9.98 -5.05
C MET A 22 1.47 10.18 -3.65
N PHE A 23 2.49 9.41 -3.26
CA PHE A 23 3.16 9.56 -1.98
C PHE A 23 3.85 10.92 -1.85
N LYS A 24 4.53 11.36 -2.93
CA LYS A 24 5.14 12.68 -3.00
C LYS A 24 4.09 13.80 -2.93
N LEU A 25 3.03 13.70 -3.74
CA LEU A 25 1.95 14.70 -3.75
C LEU A 25 1.31 14.89 -2.37
N ILE A 26 1.09 13.80 -1.63
CA ILE A 26 0.57 13.87 -0.26
C ILE A 26 1.58 14.53 0.68
N ASN A 27 2.87 14.17 0.58
CA ASN A 27 3.92 14.74 1.42
C ASN A 27 4.20 16.22 1.14
N ASP A 28 3.92 16.70 -0.07
CA ASP A 28 3.96 18.14 -0.39
C ASP A 28 2.83 18.92 0.34
N VAL A 29 1.81 18.24 0.85
CA VAL A 29 0.66 18.83 1.56
C VAL A 29 0.73 18.59 3.06
N ALA A 30 1.10 17.38 3.50
CA ALA A 30 1.20 17.00 4.91
C ALA A 30 2.24 15.89 5.09
N ASP A 31 3.01 15.94 6.18
CA ASP A 31 4.00 14.91 6.52
C ASP A 31 3.32 13.57 6.84
N VAL A 32 3.41 12.62 5.90
CA VAL A 32 2.74 11.32 5.99
C VAL A 32 3.76 10.22 5.72
N ASP A 33 4.02 9.42 6.74
CA ASP A 33 4.88 8.25 6.61
C ASP A 33 4.27 7.16 5.69
N GLN A 34 5.10 6.21 5.28
CA GLN A 34 4.68 5.12 4.40
C GLN A 34 3.52 4.27 4.97
N LYS A 35 3.50 4.07 6.29
CA LYS A 35 2.48 3.27 6.96
C LYS A 35 1.10 3.94 6.83
N ARG A 36 1.05 5.23 7.12
CA ARG A 36 -0.17 6.05 7.06
C ARG A 36 -0.59 6.26 5.62
N PHE A 37 0.35 6.39 4.69
CA PHE A 37 0.07 6.48 3.27
C PHE A 37 -0.74 5.28 2.75
N SER A 38 -0.34 4.03 3.03
CA SER A 38 -1.14 2.89 2.55
C SER A 38 -2.50 2.78 3.23
N VAL A 39 -2.58 3.20 4.50
CA VAL A 39 -3.84 3.23 5.26
C VAL A 39 -4.85 4.18 4.64
N LEU A 40 -4.42 5.34 4.12
CA LEU A 40 -5.31 6.29 3.43
C LEU A 40 -6.04 5.69 2.22
N PHE A 41 -5.56 4.57 1.68
CA PHE A 41 -6.15 3.87 0.53
C PHE A 41 -6.75 2.51 0.91
N GLY A 42 -7.16 2.33 2.17
CA GLY A 42 -7.84 1.10 2.59
C GLY A 42 -6.93 -0.13 2.65
N SER A 43 -5.61 0.06 2.67
CA SER A 43 -4.64 -1.03 2.67
C SER A 43 -3.87 -1.11 3.99
N GLU A 44 -3.33 -2.30 4.26
CA GLU A 44 -2.50 -2.54 5.44
C GLU A 44 -1.26 -1.64 5.45
N ALA A 45 -0.82 -1.28 6.65
CA ALA A 45 0.40 -0.53 6.97
C ALA A 45 1.63 -0.93 6.14
N SER A 46 1.79 -2.22 5.86
CA SER A 46 2.98 -2.74 5.18
C SER A 46 2.89 -2.68 3.64
N ALA A 47 1.75 -2.27 3.07
CA ALA A 47 1.56 -2.27 1.63
C ALA A 47 2.47 -1.25 0.91
N ALA A 48 2.68 -0.08 1.52
CA ALA A 48 3.51 0.99 0.94
C ALA A 48 4.94 0.53 0.64
N TYR A 49 5.56 -0.29 1.49
CA TYR A 49 6.90 -0.87 1.24
C TYR A 49 7.01 -1.64 -0.08
N ARG A 50 5.90 -2.24 -0.53
CA ARG A 50 5.84 -2.93 -1.83
C ARG A 50 5.49 -1.97 -2.94
N TRP A 51 4.60 -1.01 -2.68
CA TRP A 51 4.12 -0.06 -3.69
C TRP A 51 5.19 0.91 -4.17
N LEU A 52 6.09 1.33 -3.28
CA LEU A 52 7.16 2.29 -3.59
C LEU A 52 8.41 1.64 -4.21
N LYS A 53 8.32 0.38 -4.63
CA LYS A 53 9.36 -0.28 -5.42
C LYS A 53 9.10 -0.07 -6.90
N VAL A 54 10.16 0.14 -7.68
CA VAL A 54 10.09 0.25 -9.14
C VAL A 54 9.38 -0.97 -9.73
N GLY A 55 8.42 -0.72 -10.63
CA GLY A 55 7.65 -1.78 -11.31
C GLY A 55 6.56 -2.45 -10.48
N SER A 56 6.32 -1.99 -9.25
CA SER A 56 5.22 -2.48 -8.41
C SER A 56 3.86 -2.11 -8.98
N ARG A 57 2.87 -2.99 -8.78
CA ARG A 57 1.48 -2.76 -9.19
C ARG A 57 0.55 -2.87 -8.00
N GLN A 58 -0.25 -1.83 -7.81
CA GLN A 58 -1.35 -1.80 -6.85
C GLN A 58 -2.57 -2.51 -7.44
N THR A 59 -3.54 -2.84 -6.59
CA THR A 59 -4.82 -3.36 -7.10
C THR A 59 -5.56 -2.24 -7.85
N PRO A 60 -6.40 -2.56 -8.86
CA PRO A 60 -7.14 -1.55 -9.61
C PRO A 60 -8.00 -0.63 -8.73
N ALA A 61 -8.51 -1.12 -7.60
CA ALA A 61 -9.27 -0.32 -6.65
C ALA A 61 -8.40 0.77 -5.98
N VAL A 62 -7.19 0.41 -5.54
CA VAL A 62 -6.24 1.36 -4.94
C VAL A 62 -5.81 2.39 -5.99
N THR A 63 -5.48 1.96 -7.20
CA THR A 63 -5.09 2.85 -8.30
C THR A 63 -6.19 3.87 -8.62
N ARG A 64 -7.46 3.45 -8.63
CA ARG A 64 -8.60 4.38 -8.82
C ARG A 64 -8.75 5.37 -7.67
N LEU A 65 -8.61 4.92 -6.43
CA LEU A 65 -8.67 5.82 -5.26
C LEU A 65 -7.54 6.85 -5.29
N MET A 66 -6.32 6.44 -5.65
CA MET A 66 -5.19 7.36 -5.83
C MET A 66 -5.49 8.41 -6.89
N HIS A 67 -6.03 8.00 -8.04
CA HIS A 67 -6.41 8.93 -9.10
C HIS A 67 -7.46 9.95 -8.66
N TYR A 68 -8.56 9.51 -8.02
CA TYR A 68 -9.59 10.45 -7.57
C TYR A 68 -9.09 11.40 -6.48
N LEU A 69 -8.24 10.93 -5.56
CA LEU A 69 -7.66 11.81 -4.56
C LEU A 69 -6.66 12.79 -5.18
N GLN A 70 -5.86 12.37 -6.16
CA GLN A 70 -4.99 13.26 -6.92
C GLN A 70 -5.80 14.36 -7.61
N GLU A 71 -6.84 13.98 -8.38
CA GLU A 71 -7.70 14.95 -9.07
C GLU A 71 -8.32 15.94 -8.09
N ALA A 72 -8.85 15.45 -6.96
CA ALA A 72 -9.41 16.29 -5.93
C ALA A 72 -8.37 17.27 -5.34
N LEU A 73 -7.12 16.83 -5.11
CA LEU A 73 -6.05 17.70 -4.61
C LEU A 73 -5.59 18.73 -5.65
N VAL A 74 -5.43 18.33 -6.91
CA VAL A 74 -4.96 19.20 -8.00
C VAL A 74 -5.99 20.29 -8.31
N GLN A 75 -7.28 19.95 -8.31
CA GLN A 75 -8.37 20.91 -8.53
C GLN A 75 -8.54 21.91 -7.39
N GLN A 76 -8.01 21.62 -6.19
CA GLN A 76 -8.03 22.57 -5.07
C GLN A 76 -6.85 23.55 -5.12
N PRO A 77 -7.08 24.83 -4.76
CA PRO A 77 -6.01 25.78 -4.49
C PRO A 77 -5.05 25.24 -3.41
N PRO A 78 -3.73 25.50 -3.47
CA PRO A 78 -2.75 24.96 -2.53
C PRO A 78 -3.13 25.14 -1.06
N ARG A 79 -3.69 26.30 -0.69
CA ARG A 79 -4.11 26.63 0.68
C ARG A 79 -5.25 25.75 1.22
N LYS A 80 -6.04 25.11 0.35
CA LYS A 80 -7.18 24.25 0.73
C LYS A 80 -6.84 22.75 0.72
N ARG A 81 -5.70 22.36 0.16
CA ARG A 81 -5.31 20.95 0.02
C ARG A 81 -5.17 20.25 1.36
N GLY A 82 -4.60 20.93 2.37
CA GLY A 82 -4.48 20.37 3.72
C GLY A 82 -5.83 20.06 4.35
N GLN A 83 -6.83 20.95 4.20
CA GLN A 83 -8.18 20.72 4.69
C GLN A 83 -8.88 19.55 3.98
N LEU A 84 -8.68 19.43 2.66
CA LEU A 84 -9.21 18.30 1.88
C LEU A 84 -8.59 16.98 2.36
N LEU A 85 -7.27 16.95 2.56
CA LEU A 85 -6.56 15.76 3.02
C LEU A 85 -6.97 15.35 4.44
N GLU A 86 -7.18 16.31 5.35
CA GLU A 86 -7.70 15.99 6.68
C GLU A 86 -9.15 15.50 6.62
N SER A 87 -9.99 16.06 5.74
CA SER A 87 -11.35 15.57 5.51
C SER A 87 -11.33 14.13 5.00
N TRP A 88 -10.44 13.82 4.06
CA TRP A 88 -10.22 12.45 3.58
C TRP A 88 -9.77 11.51 4.70
N ARG A 89 -8.81 11.96 5.53
CA ARG A 89 -8.34 11.22 6.70
C ARG A 89 -9.49 10.89 7.66
N ASN A 90 -10.41 11.84 7.88
CA ASN A 90 -11.60 11.63 8.70
C ASN A 90 -12.56 10.63 8.08
N THR A 91 -12.80 10.69 6.76
CA THR A 91 -13.59 9.67 6.05
C THR A 91 -12.99 8.27 6.23
N VAL A 92 -11.67 8.15 6.11
CA VAL A 92 -10.95 6.88 6.34
C VAL A 92 -11.13 6.37 7.77
N ALA A 93 -11.06 7.25 8.77
CA ALA A 93 -11.30 6.89 10.16
C ALA A 93 -12.76 6.44 10.41
N GLN A 94 -13.73 7.13 9.82
CA GLN A 94 -15.15 6.76 9.92
C GLN A 94 -15.44 5.40 9.29
N GLU A 95 -14.88 5.13 8.10
CA GLU A 95 -15.01 3.84 7.43
C GLU A 95 -14.38 2.71 8.25
N ALA A 96 -13.22 2.96 8.88
CA ALA A 96 -12.59 2.00 9.77
C ALA A 96 -13.46 1.71 11.00
N SER A 97 -14.00 2.76 11.63
CA SER A 97 -14.90 2.65 12.77
C SER A 97 -16.15 1.84 12.44
N ALA A 98 -16.77 2.10 11.27
CA ALA A 98 -17.92 1.33 10.78
C ALA A 98 -17.62 -0.17 10.56
N ARG A 99 -16.35 -0.52 10.34
CA ARG A 99 -15.86 -1.91 10.23
C ARG A 99 -15.42 -2.50 11.57
N GLY A 100 -15.55 -1.77 12.67
CA GLY A 100 -15.13 -2.18 14.01
C GLY A 100 -13.64 -2.01 14.29
N VAL A 101 -12.95 -1.10 13.59
CA VAL A 101 -11.56 -0.72 13.85
C VAL A 101 -11.51 0.68 14.48
N GLU A 102 -11.17 0.77 15.76
CA GLU A 102 -11.21 2.03 16.52
C GLU A 102 -10.17 3.08 16.07
N ASP A 103 -8.90 2.69 15.92
CA ASP A 103 -7.83 3.60 15.50
C ASP A 103 -6.99 2.96 14.39
N ILE A 104 -7.45 3.14 13.15
CA ILE A 104 -6.79 2.60 11.97
C ILE A 104 -5.40 3.20 11.73
N PHE A 105 -5.15 4.44 12.12
CA PHE A 105 -3.87 5.09 11.89
C PHE A 105 -2.81 4.63 12.91
N LYS A 106 -3.23 4.26 14.13
CA LYS A 106 -2.36 3.60 15.11
C LYS A 106 -2.15 2.13 14.78
N THR A 107 -3.21 1.39 14.50
CA THR A 107 -3.13 -0.07 14.24
C THR A 107 -2.52 -0.36 12.88
N GLY A 108 -2.91 0.38 11.85
CA GLY A 108 -2.52 0.17 10.47
C GLY A 108 -3.14 -1.08 9.83
N GLN A 109 -4.21 -1.63 10.41
CA GLN A 109 -4.82 -2.89 9.97
C GLN A 109 -6.32 -2.76 9.79
N TRP A 110 -6.80 -3.07 8.58
CA TRP A 110 -8.21 -3.00 8.23
C TRP A 110 -8.99 -4.27 8.63
N ASN A 111 -8.28 -5.36 8.94
CA ASN A 111 -8.89 -6.61 9.38
C ASN A 111 -8.37 -7.05 10.76
N PRO A 112 -9.03 -6.67 11.86
CA PRO A 112 -8.57 -6.95 13.23
C PRO A 112 -8.59 -8.45 13.58
N LYS A 113 -9.40 -9.26 12.89
CA LYS A 113 -9.53 -10.71 13.15
C LYS A 113 -8.28 -11.51 12.76
N THR A 114 -7.36 -10.94 11.98
CA THR A 114 -6.17 -11.65 11.50
C THR A 114 -5.07 -11.85 12.55
N LYS A 115 -5.12 -11.16 13.71
CA LYS A 115 -4.16 -11.38 14.82
C LYS A 115 -4.51 -12.56 15.71
N ALA A 116 -5.78 -12.89 15.89
CA ALA A 116 -6.21 -14.02 16.74
C ALA A 116 -5.76 -15.39 16.18
N ALA A 117 -5.40 -15.47 14.89
CA ALA A 117 -5.00 -16.72 14.22
C ALA A 117 -3.49 -16.94 14.11
N LYS A 118 -2.64 -16.01 14.58
CA LYS A 118 -1.17 -16.20 14.57
C LYS A 118 -0.68 -16.63 15.94
N ALA A 119 -0.89 -17.90 16.26
CA ALA A 119 -0.05 -18.60 17.24
C ALA A 119 1.44 -18.40 16.83
N PRO A 120 2.37 -18.25 17.79
CA PRO A 120 3.78 -18.06 17.48
C PRO A 120 4.26 -19.25 16.66
N ARG A 121 4.76 -18.98 15.44
CA ARG A 121 5.50 -19.98 14.66
C ARG A 121 6.68 -20.42 15.52
N ALA A 122 6.62 -21.66 16.03
CA ALA A 122 7.75 -22.30 16.68
C ALA A 122 8.95 -22.19 15.74
N LYS A 123 10.05 -21.61 16.23
CA LYS A 123 11.34 -21.63 15.54
C LYS A 123 11.65 -23.10 15.27
N LYS A 124 11.67 -23.52 13.99
CA LYS A 124 12.20 -24.84 13.64
C LYS A 124 13.64 -24.88 14.13
N ALA A 125 13.90 -25.68 15.16
CA ALA A 125 15.23 -25.99 15.62
C ALA A 125 16.03 -26.53 14.42
N ALA A 126 17.25 -26.01 14.25
CA ALA A 126 18.17 -26.48 13.23
C ALA A 126 18.37 -27.99 13.38
N SER A 127 18.13 -28.73 12.31
CA SER A 127 18.37 -30.17 12.28
C SER A 127 19.87 -30.47 12.52
N PRO A 128 20.23 -31.51 13.31
CA PRO A 128 21.62 -31.86 13.54
C PRO A 128 22.27 -32.37 12.25
N LYS A 129 23.48 -31.89 11.97
CA LYS A 129 24.31 -32.31 10.84
C LYS A 129 24.82 -33.73 11.11
N VAL A 130 24.36 -34.71 10.35
CA VAL A 130 24.85 -36.10 10.44
C VAL A 130 26.29 -36.17 9.91
N PRO A 131 27.26 -36.74 10.65
CA PRO A 131 28.62 -36.92 10.15
C PRO A 131 28.68 -38.03 9.10
N LYS A 132 29.41 -37.76 8.01
CA LYS A 132 29.61 -38.66 6.88
C LYS A 132 30.52 -39.81 7.33
N ALA A 133 30.00 -41.04 7.31
CA ALA A 133 30.76 -42.25 7.60
C ALA A 133 31.93 -42.39 6.60
N GLY A 134 33.11 -42.67 7.15
CA GLY A 134 34.32 -42.90 6.37
C GLY A 134 34.18 -44.13 5.49
N THR A 135 34.54 -43.97 4.22
CA THR A 135 34.76 -45.06 3.28
C THR A 135 35.99 -45.82 3.76
N GLY A 136 35.78 -47.03 4.27
CA GLY A 136 36.84 -48.03 4.32
C GLY A 136 37.04 -48.58 2.92
N ASP A 137 38.28 -48.53 2.43
CA ASP A 137 38.71 -49.37 1.34
C ASP A 137 39.52 -50.53 1.92
N ALA A 138 39.25 -51.70 1.37
CA ALA A 138 39.67 -53.01 1.80
C ALA A 138 41.02 -53.41 1.19
N ALA A 139 41.67 -54.37 1.87
CA ALA A 139 42.59 -55.41 1.39
C ALA A 139 43.85 -54.98 0.63
#